data_AF-A0A369L0R2-F1
#
_entry.id   AF-A0A369L0R2-F1
#
_cell.length_a   1.000
_cell.length_b   1.000
_cell.length_c   1.000
_cell.angle_alpha   90.00
_cell.angle_beta   90.00
_cell.angle_gamma   90.00
#
_symmetry.space_group_name_H-M   'P 1'
#
loop_
_entity.id
_entity.type
_entity.pdbx_description
1 polymer ?
#
loop_
_entity_poly.entity_id
_entity_poly.type
_entity_poly.pdbx_seq_one_letter_code
_entity_poly.pdbx_strand_id
1 'polypeptide(L)'
;MRKAIFTALLALLLLPMTAEAEWRNYETEWDRSFNREVALALAANNVRGCGEFKHKRHIKGGSEYLVYCTADGERWRAYLVFAGVQRVTGPFEPHPMFD
;
A
#
# COMPACT_ATOMS: atom_id res chain seq x y z
N MET A 1 14.33 -26.88 47.35
CA MET A 1 13.49 -27.75 46.50
C MET A 1 12.29 -26.93 45.99
N ARG A 2 11.98 -26.99 44.68
CA ARG A 2 10.72 -26.66 43.96
C ARG A 2 10.18 -25.21 44.07
N LYS A 3 10.49 -24.31 43.12
CA LYS A 3 9.78 -24.02 41.83
C LYS A 3 8.27 -23.74 41.98
N ALA A 4 7.83 -22.51 41.70
CA ALA A 4 6.54 -22.23 41.06
C ALA A 4 6.43 -20.80 40.48
N ILE A 5 6.54 -20.71 39.15
CA ILE A 5 5.70 -19.96 38.20
C ILE A 5 5.74 -18.41 38.27
N PHE A 6 6.77 -17.84 37.66
CA PHE A 6 6.68 -16.58 36.92
C PHE A 6 6.50 -16.93 35.45
N THR A 7 5.32 -16.74 34.86
CA THR A 7 5.13 -16.46 33.42
C THR A 7 3.65 -16.48 33.08
N ALA A 8 3.00 -15.31 33.07
CA ALA A 8 1.72 -15.10 32.41
C ALA A 8 1.58 -13.63 32.03
N LEU A 9 2.49 -13.09 31.21
CA LEU A 9 2.40 -11.70 30.76
C LEU A 9 3.16 -11.40 29.45
N LEU A 10 3.24 -12.37 28.53
CA LEU A 10 3.97 -12.18 27.26
C LEU A 10 3.17 -12.63 26.02
N ALA A 11 1.85 -12.39 25.98
CA ALA A 11 1.02 -12.74 24.82
C ALA A 11 0.25 -11.55 24.20
N LEU A 12 0.41 -10.32 24.71
CA LEU A 12 -0.39 -9.17 24.27
C LEU A 12 0.28 -8.27 23.21
N LEU A 13 1.39 -8.69 22.59
CA LEU A 13 2.18 -7.86 21.66
C LEU A 13 2.22 -8.38 20.21
N LEU A 14 1.42 -9.39 19.87
CA LEU A 14 1.31 -9.91 18.50
C LEU A 14 0.00 -9.46 17.82
N LEU A 15 -0.37 -8.19 17.95
CA LEU A 15 -1.30 -7.64 16.95
C LEU A 15 -0.50 -7.51 15.66
N PRO A 16 -0.84 -8.23 14.58
CA PRO A 16 -0.23 -7.96 13.30
C PRO A 16 -0.59 -6.51 12.98
N MET A 17 0.43 -5.66 12.84
CA MET A 17 0.26 -4.33 12.30
C MET A 17 -0.04 -4.51 10.82
N THR A 18 -1.26 -4.93 10.50
CA THR A 18 -1.75 -4.94 9.12
C THR A 18 -1.96 -3.47 8.78
N ALA A 19 -0.91 -2.85 8.26
CA ALA A 19 -1.01 -1.59 7.54
C ALA A 19 -1.73 -1.87 6.21
N GLU A 20 -2.99 -2.29 6.29
CA GLU A 20 -3.87 -2.33 5.15
C GLU A 20 -4.19 -0.88 4.81
N ALA A 21 -3.95 -0.49 3.56
CA ALA A 21 -4.52 0.72 3.03
C ALA A 21 -6.04 0.63 3.25
N GLU A 22 -6.58 1.44 4.15
CA GLU A 22 -8.03 1.54 4.32
C GLU A 22 -8.58 2.20 3.05
N TRP A 23 -8.98 1.38 2.09
CA TRP A 23 -9.40 1.78 0.74
C TRP A 23 -10.52 2.83 0.73
N ARG A 24 -11.29 2.95 1.82
CA ARG A 24 -12.31 3.99 2.04
C ARG A 24 -11.75 5.40 2.13
N ASN A 25 -10.45 5.54 2.39
CA ASN A 25 -9.78 6.83 2.50
C ASN A 25 -9.29 7.37 1.15
N TYR A 26 -9.62 6.69 0.05
CA TYR A 26 -9.25 7.10 -1.31
C TYR A 26 -10.50 7.39 -2.15
N GLU A 27 -10.31 8.14 -3.24
CA GLU A 27 -11.37 8.44 -4.20
C GLU A 27 -12.08 7.18 -4.73
N THR A 28 -13.33 7.33 -5.13
CA THR A 28 -14.17 6.20 -5.57
C THR A 28 -13.73 5.63 -6.91
N GLU A 29 -13.35 6.49 -7.85
CA GLU A 29 -13.02 6.11 -9.23
C GLU A 29 -11.52 5.94 -9.45
N TRP A 30 -11.15 4.99 -10.30
CA TRP A 30 -9.75 4.79 -10.71
C TRP A 30 -9.38 5.76 -11.82
N ASP A 31 -8.32 6.54 -11.60
CA ASP A 31 -7.69 7.32 -12.66
C ASP A 31 -6.60 6.49 -13.35
N ARG A 32 -6.72 6.35 -14.67
CA ARG A 32 -5.77 5.64 -15.55
C ARG A 32 -4.87 6.60 -16.33
N SER A 33 -5.06 7.92 -16.17
CA SER A 33 -4.22 8.92 -16.79
C SER A 33 -2.81 8.90 -16.21
N PHE A 34 -1.84 9.37 -17.00
CA PHE A 34 -0.46 9.45 -16.55
C PHE A 34 -0.32 10.47 -15.41
N ASN A 35 0.12 9.99 -14.25
CA ASN A 35 0.48 10.83 -13.11
C ASN A 35 2.00 10.87 -12.91
N ARG A 36 2.60 12.02 -13.22
CA ARG A 36 4.06 12.22 -13.14
C ARG A 36 4.61 12.03 -11.73
N GLU A 37 3.90 12.47 -10.70
CA GLU A 37 4.38 12.37 -9.31
C GLU A 37 4.47 10.91 -8.87
N VAL A 38 3.43 10.12 -9.21
CA VAL A 38 3.39 8.68 -8.95
C VAL A 38 4.52 7.97 -9.69
N ALA A 39 4.68 8.24 -10.99
CA ALA A 39 5.72 7.62 -11.81
C ALA A 39 7.13 7.87 -11.25
N LEU A 40 7.43 9.11 -10.85
CA LEU A 40 8.72 9.46 -10.25
C LEU A 40 8.95 8.74 -8.91
N ALA A 41 7.95 8.69 -8.04
CA ALA A 41 8.08 8.02 -6.75
C ALA A 41 8.31 6.51 -6.92
N LEU A 42 7.59 5.85 -7.83
CA LEU A 42 7.81 4.44 -8.17
C LEU A 42 9.24 4.20 -8.69
N ALA A 43 9.72 5.06 -9.60
CA ALA A 43 11.07 4.96 -10.13
C ALA A 43 12.15 5.20 -9.06
N ALA A 44 11.99 6.24 -8.23
CA ALA A 44 12.92 6.57 -7.14
C ALA A 44 13.03 5.43 -6.10
N ASN A 45 11.96 4.66 -5.92
CA ASN A 45 11.93 3.50 -5.02
C ASN A 45 12.24 2.18 -5.74
N ASN A 46 12.74 2.21 -6.98
CA ASN A 46 13.09 1.04 -7.79
C ASN A 46 11.95 0.01 -7.91
N VAL A 47 10.69 0.45 -7.96
CA VAL A 47 9.55 -0.43 -8.15
C VAL A 47 9.59 -1.00 -9.57
N ARG A 48 9.75 -2.32 -9.68
CA ARG A 48 9.83 -3.04 -10.96
C ARG A 48 8.52 -3.71 -11.31
N GLY A 49 8.29 -3.97 -12.60
CA GLY A 49 7.10 -4.67 -13.08
C GLY A 49 5.83 -3.84 -12.91
N CYS A 50 5.93 -2.56 -13.25
CA CYS A 50 4.92 -1.53 -13.06
C CYS A 50 4.84 -0.72 -14.37
N GLY A 51 4.54 -1.42 -15.47
CA GLY A 51 4.50 -0.85 -16.82
C GLY A 51 3.20 -0.09 -17.09
N GLU A 52 2.12 -0.52 -16.45
CA GLU A 52 0.83 0.15 -16.43
C GLU A 52 0.38 0.36 -14.98
N PHE A 53 -0.26 1.48 -14.69
CA PHE A 53 -0.83 1.74 -13.38
C PHE A 53 -2.16 2.48 -13.45
N LYS A 54 -3.00 2.25 -12.44
CA LYS A 54 -4.18 3.04 -12.10
C LYS A 54 -4.03 3.57 -10.69
N HIS A 55 -4.57 4.73 -10.40
CA HIS A 55 -4.37 5.40 -9.11
C HIS A 55 -5.65 6.06 -8.58
N LYS A 56 -5.70 6.22 -7.25
CA LYS A 56 -6.71 6.99 -6.53
C LYS A 56 -6.01 7.93 -5.56
N ARG A 57 -6.41 9.19 -5.51
CA ARG A 57 -5.88 10.11 -4.51
C ARG A 57 -6.55 9.86 -3.16
N HIS A 58 -5.84 10.11 -2.09
CA HIS A 58 -6.44 10.14 -0.75
C HIS A 58 -7.50 11.26 -0.65
N ILE A 59 -8.64 11.01 -0.01
CA ILE A 59 -9.81 11.93 0.03
C ILE A 59 -9.50 13.26 0.74
N LYS A 60 -8.55 13.27 1.69
CA LYS A 60 -8.09 14.50 2.35
C LYS A 60 -7.14 15.34 1.48
N GLY A 61 -6.88 14.91 0.23
CA GLY A 61 -5.97 15.57 -0.69
C GLY A 61 -4.49 15.28 -0.40
N GLY A 62 -3.62 16.11 -0.97
CA GLY A 62 -2.17 15.96 -0.89
C GLY A 62 -1.60 14.99 -1.92
N SER A 63 -0.32 14.62 -1.76
CA SER A 63 0.42 13.74 -2.68
C SER A 63 0.44 12.28 -2.22
N GLU A 64 -0.65 11.81 -1.61
CA GLU A 64 -0.83 10.40 -1.24
C GLU A 64 -1.78 9.71 -2.22
N TYR A 65 -1.35 8.55 -2.72
CA TYR A 65 -2.07 7.79 -3.72
C TYR A 65 -2.09 6.31 -3.38
N LEU A 66 -3.26 5.68 -3.55
CA LEU A 66 -3.36 4.24 -3.69
C LEU A 66 -3.10 3.91 -5.17
N VAL A 67 -2.06 3.12 -5.44
CA VAL A 67 -1.62 2.81 -6.80
C VAL A 67 -1.69 1.32 -7.01
N TYR A 68 -2.36 0.93 -8.07
CA TYR A 68 -2.39 -0.45 -8.54
C TYR A 68 -1.56 -0.50 -9.80
N CYS A 69 -0.60 -1.41 -9.87
CA CYS A 69 0.18 -1.57 -11.09
C CYS A 69 0.46 -3.01 -11.47
N THR A 70 0.73 -3.19 -12.76
CA THR A 70 0.93 -4.48 -13.39
C THR A 70 2.04 -4.39 -14.44
N ALA A 71 2.64 -5.54 -14.74
CA ALA A 71 3.57 -5.70 -15.86
C ALA A 71 2.92 -6.33 -17.09
N ASP A 72 1.79 -7.02 -16.91
CA ASP A 72 1.17 -7.90 -17.91
C ASP A 72 -0.33 -7.62 -18.13
N GLY A 73 -0.92 -6.67 -17.39
CA GLY A 73 -2.35 -6.38 -17.46
C GLY A 73 -3.22 -7.27 -16.57
N GLU A 74 -2.68 -8.40 -16.10
CA GLU A 74 -3.43 -9.44 -15.40
C GLU A 74 -3.13 -9.46 -13.90
N ARG A 75 -1.85 -9.40 -13.53
CA ARG A 75 -1.41 -9.49 -12.14
C ARG A 75 -1.13 -8.11 -11.59
N TRP A 76 -2.10 -7.61 -10.84
CA TRP A 76 -2.01 -6.30 -10.19
C TRP A 76 -1.37 -6.43 -8.81
N ARG A 77 -0.58 -5.42 -8.43
CA ARG A 77 -0.05 -5.22 -7.07
C ARG A 77 -0.41 -3.84 -6.59
N ALA A 78 -0.74 -3.74 -5.31
CA ALA A 78 -1.11 -2.48 -4.69
C ALA A 78 0.10 -1.83 -4.00
N TYR A 79 0.14 -0.51 -4.03
CA TYR A 79 1.15 0.33 -3.39
C TYR A 79 0.49 1.56 -2.78
N LEU A 80 1.05 2.05 -1.67
CA LEU A 80 0.79 3.42 -1.25
C LEU A 80 1.98 4.28 -1.65
N VAL A 81 1.68 5.37 -2.37
CA VAL A 81 2.67 6.27 -2.92
C VAL A 81 2.49 7.64 -2.28
N PHE A 82 3.49 8.05 -1.50
CA PHE A 82 3.59 9.37 -0.87
C PHE A 82 4.51 10.23 -1.72
N ALA A 83 4.02 10.71 -2.86
CA ALA A 83 4.84 11.32 -3.89
C ALA A 83 5.50 12.64 -3.45
N GLY A 84 4.90 13.38 -2.51
CA GLY A 84 5.48 14.61 -1.95
C GLY A 84 6.79 14.38 -1.20
N VAL A 85 7.02 13.17 -0.68
CA VAL A 85 8.26 12.75 0.00
C VAL A 85 8.94 11.58 -0.72
N GLN A 86 8.53 11.28 -1.96
CA GLN A 86 9.07 10.22 -2.80
C GLN A 86 9.20 8.86 -2.07
N ARG A 87 8.20 8.50 -1.27
CA ARG A 87 8.17 7.24 -0.50
C ARG A 87 7.09 6.30 -1.04
N VAL A 88 7.41 5.01 -1.11
CA VAL A 88 6.46 3.96 -1.52
C VAL A 88 6.41 2.88 -0.44
N THR A 89 5.20 2.39 -0.12
CA THR A 89 5.02 1.18 0.70
C THR A 89 4.25 0.12 -0.07
N GLY A 90 4.58 -1.15 0.17
CA GLY A 90 4.11 -2.30 -0.59
C GLY A 90 5.28 -3.12 -1.15
N PRO A 91 5.01 -4.08 -2.05
CA PRO A 91 3.70 -4.41 -2.61
C PRO A 91 2.73 -4.98 -1.57
N PHE A 92 1.45 -4.71 -1.76
CA PHE A 92 0.34 -5.34 -1.05
C PHE A 92 -0.52 -6.15 -2.02
N GLU A 93 -1.27 -7.10 -1.48
CA GLU A 93 -2.32 -7.78 -2.23
C GLU A 93 -3.42 -6.77 -2.62
N PRO A 94 -3.84 -6.75 -3.89
CA PRO A 94 -5.07 -6.11 -4.32
C PRO A 94 -6.26 -6.50 -3.41
N HIS A 95 -6.98 -5.51 -2.90
CA HIS A 95 -8.25 -5.81 -2.24
C HIS A 95 -9.25 -6.32 -3.32
N PRO A 96 -10.20 -7.23 -3.03
CA PRO A 96 -11.02 -7.89 -4.07
C PRO A 96 -12.22 -7.08 -4.61
N MET A 97 -12.59 -5.94 -4.02
CA MET A 97 -13.70 -5.09 -4.51
C MET A 97 -13.32 -4.24 -5.75
N PHE A 98 -12.74 -4.87 -6.77
CA PHE A 98 -11.73 -4.24 -7.62
C PHE A 98 -11.98 -4.15 -9.12
N ASP A 99 -13.23 -4.29 -9.55
CA ASP A 99 -13.70 -3.73 -10.83
C ASP A 99 -14.98 -2.91 -10.62
#